data_AF-A0AA36CGF6-F1
#
_entry.id   AF-A0AA36CGF6-F1
#
_cell.length_a   1.000
_cell.length_b   1.000
_cell.length_c   1.000
_cell.angle_alpha   90.00
_cell.angle_beta   90.00
_cell.angle_gamma   90.00
#
_symmetry.space_group_name_H-M   'P 1'
#
loop_
_entity.id
_entity.type
_entity.pdbx_description
1 polymer ?
#
loop_
_entity_poly.entity_id
_entity_poly.type
_entity_poly.pdbx_seq_one_letter_code
_entity_poly.pdbx_strand_id
1 'polypeptide(L)'
;MCGRLPFYAQEHEQMFELIIRGELRFPSRLSQEAKSLLTGLLVKDPLQRLGGGPDDAIEITHHPFFGSIDWQRLYNKEIEPPFKPLVTSDTDTSYFDTTFTSEPVQLTPPPVRAGPLDTVAEEEEMIQQNFTHFSYKHEASPRQHQQAVEMME
;
A
#
# COMPACT_ATOMS: atom_id res chain seq x y z
N MET A 1 0.37 12.62 9.71
CA MET A 1 1.10 13.86 10.12
C MET A 1 0.26 15.14 9.92
N CYS A 2 -0.14 15.51 8.69
CA CYS A 2 -0.83 16.79 8.44
C CYS A 2 -2.36 16.69 8.27
N GLY A 3 -2.91 15.51 7.96
CA GLY A 3 -4.35 15.29 7.79
C GLY A 3 -4.95 15.87 6.50
N ARG A 4 -4.11 16.22 5.52
CA ARG A 4 -4.51 16.75 4.20
C ARG A 4 -3.41 16.48 3.17
N LEU A 5 -3.78 16.51 1.89
CA LEU A 5 -2.84 16.40 0.77
C LEU A 5 -1.86 17.59 0.77
N PRO A 6 -0.58 17.39 0.38
CA PRO A 6 0.42 18.46 0.31
C PRO A 6 0.14 19.45 -0.83
N PHE A 7 -0.44 18.97 -1.93
CA PHE A 7 -0.88 19.77 -3.08
C PHE A 7 -2.33 19.37 -3.39
N TYR A 8 -3.22 20.35 -3.47
CA TYR A 8 -4.62 20.14 -3.80
C TYR A 8 -5.19 21.39 -4.45
N ALA A 9 -5.94 21.18 -5.53
CA ALA A 9 -6.80 22.18 -6.15
C ALA A 9 -8.05 21.46 -6.67
N GLN A 10 -9.13 22.22 -6.86
CA GLN A 10 -10.37 21.67 -7.43
C GLN A 10 -10.16 21.26 -8.90
N GLU A 11 -9.44 22.09 -9.66
CA GLU A 11 -9.11 21.81 -11.06
C GLU A 11 -7.79 21.05 -11.18
N HIS A 12 -7.77 20.00 -12.01
CA HIS A 12 -6.60 19.13 -12.17
C HIS A 12 -5.38 19.87 -12.72
N GLU A 13 -5.57 20.80 -13.65
CA GLU A 13 -4.48 21.59 -14.23
C GLU A 13 -3.75 22.42 -13.16
N GLN A 14 -4.50 23.05 -12.25
CA GLN A 14 -3.93 23.79 -11.12
C GLN A 14 -3.24 22.85 -10.14
N MET A 15 -3.80 21.67 -9.88
CA MET A 15 -3.18 20.67 -9.01
C MET A 15 -1.84 20.19 -9.59
N PHE A 16 -1.75 19.98 -10.90
CA PHE A 16 -0.50 19.61 -11.57
C PHE A 16 0.55 20.71 -11.47
N GLU A 17 0.17 21.97 -11.69
CA GLU A 17 1.09 23.10 -11.49
C GLU A 17 1.60 23.18 -10.04
N LEU A 18 0.75 22.91 -9.05
CA LEU A 18 1.18 22.81 -7.65
C LEU A 18 2.14 21.62 -7.42
N ILE A 19 1.91 20.48 -8.05
CA ILE A 19 2.80 19.33 -7.96
C ILE A 19 4.15 19.62 -8.62
N ILE A 20 4.20 20.37 -9.72
CA ILE A 20 5.45 20.67 -10.43
C ILE A 20 6.20 21.82 -9.74
N ARG A 21 5.51 22.91 -9.40
CA ARG A 21 6.13 24.18 -8.99
C ARG A 21 5.79 24.61 -7.56
N GLY A 22 4.72 24.08 -6.99
CA GLY A 22 4.25 24.49 -5.67
C GLY A 22 5.24 24.16 -4.56
N GLU A 23 5.40 25.11 -3.65
CA GLU A 23 6.20 24.96 -2.42
C GLU A 23 5.42 24.25 -1.32
N LEU A 24 6.13 23.47 -0.50
CA LEU A 24 5.55 22.76 0.63
C LEU A 24 5.22 23.72 1.77
N ARG A 25 4.05 23.52 2.39
CA ARG A 25 3.60 24.28 3.56
C ARG A 25 3.30 23.35 4.72
N PHE A 26 4.03 23.55 5.82
CA PHE A 26 3.89 22.73 7.03
C PHE A 26 3.11 23.46 8.12
N PRO A 27 2.22 22.77 8.86
CA PRO A 27 1.62 23.35 10.06
C PRO A 27 2.67 23.48 11.17
N SER A 28 2.49 24.44 12.07
CA SER A 28 3.43 24.72 13.17
C SER A 28 3.66 23.54 14.10
N ARG A 29 2.65 22.67 14.28
CA ARG A 29 2.69 21.48 15.15
C ARG A 29 3.64 20.36 14.70
N LEU A 30 4.18 20.43 13.48
CA LEU A 30 5.09 19.39 12.99
C LEU A 30 6.48 19.57 13.60
N SER A 31 7.09 18.47 14.05
CA SER A 31 8.49 18.46 14.52
C SER A 31 9.45 18.81 13.37
N GLN A 32 10.67 19.22 13.72
CA GLN A 32 11.65 19.61 12.71
C GLN A 32 12.12 18.41 11.89
N GLU A 33 12.26 17.26 12.53
CA GLU A 33 12.61 15.99 11.89
C GLU A 33 11.53 15.58 10.89
N ALA A 34 10.25 15.76 11.23
CA ALA A 34 9.14 15.47 10.33
C ALA A 34 9.14 16.40 9.11
N LYS A 35 9.39 17.70 9.31
CA LYS A 35 9.51 18.67 8.19
C LYS A 35 10.71 18.34 7.31
N SER A 36 11.85 18.02 7.91
CA SER A 36 13.07 17.61 7.19
C SER A 36 12.79 16.40 6.30
N LEU A 37 12.21 15.34 6.87
CA LEU A 37 11.88 14.12 6.13
C LEU A 37 10.94 14.42 4.94
N LEU A 38 9.83 15.11 5.20
CA LEU A 38 8.86 15.45 4.16
C LEU A 38 9.44 16.37 3.08
N THR A 39 10.34 17.28 3.46
CA THR A 39 11.02 18.17 2.50
C THR A 39 11.93 17.37 1.59
N GLY A 40 12.71 16.42 2.12
CA GLY A 40 13.59 15.55 1.33
C GLY A 40 12.83 14.57 0.43
N LEU A 41 11.74 13.96 0.91
CA LEU A 41 10.93 13.02 0.14
C LEU A 41 10.11 13.68 -0.98
N LEU A 42 9.73 14.94 -0.82
CA LEU A 42 8.87 15.66 -1.76
C LEU A 42 9.65 16.66 -2.65
N VAL A 43 10.97 16.49 -2.76
CA VAL A 43 11.79 17.20 -3.74
C VAL A 43 11.32 16.85 -5.15
N LYS A 44 11.20 17.89 -6.00
CA LYS A 44 10.70 17.75 -7.38
C LYS A 44 11.65 16.95 -8.25
N ASP A 45 12.94 17.27 -8.19
CA ASP A 45 13.99 16.52 -8.89
C ASP A 45 14.23 15.17 -8.20
N PRO A 46 13.99 14.03 -8.89
CA PRO A 46 14.19 12.71 -8.31
C PRO A 46 15.65 12.42 -7.94
N LEU A 47 16.63 13.03 -8.62
CA LEU A 47 18.06 12.84 -8.32
C LEU A 47 18.51 13.55 -7.04
N GLN A 48 17.72 14.51 -6.57
CA GLN A 48 17.93 15.25 -5.31
C GLN A 48 16.96 14.81 -4.22
N ARG A 49 16.06 13.87 -4.52
CA ARG A 49 15.07 13.36 -3.57
C ARG A 49 15.75 12.40 -2.61
N LEU A 50 15.37 12.49 -1.34
CA LEU A 50 15.80 11.53 -0.32
C LEU A 50 15.41 10.10 -0.75
N GLY A 51 16.38 9.20 -0.80
CA GLY A 51 16.25 7.84 -1.32
C GLY A 51 16.37 7.72 -2.84
N GLY A 52 16.66 8.81 -3.56
CA GLY A 52 16.91 8.78 -5.01
C GLY A 52 18.34 8.41 -5.40
N GLY A 53 19.24 8.30 -4.41
CA GLY A 53 20.63 7.92 -4.59
C GLY A 53 20.87 6.39 -4.59
N PRO A 54 22.15 5.95 -4.67
CA PRO A 54 22.51 4.53 -4.71
C PRO A 54 22.17 3.76 -3.43
N ASP A 55 22.05 4.47 -2.30
CA ASP A 55 21.70 3.86 -1.01
C ASP A 55 20.18 3.64 -0.87
N ASP A 56 19.37 4.22 -1.76
CA ASP A 56 17.92 3.99 -1.85
C ASP A 56 17.22 4.08 -0.47
N ALA A 57 16.51 3.04 -0.05
CA ALA A 57 15.81 3.02 1.22
C ALA A 57 16.74 3.14 2.44
N ILE A 58 18.01 2.75 2.32
CA ILE A 58 18.98 2.85 3.43
C ILE A 58 19.16 4.31 3.85
N GLU A 59 19.19 5.24 2.90
CA GLU A 59 19.26 6.68 3.19
C GLU A 59 18.05 7.14 4.02
N ILE A 60 16.85 6.68 3.67
CA ILE A 60 15.60 7.01 4.37
C ILE A 60 15.61 6.41 5.78
N THR A 61 16.06 5.16 5.94
CA THR A 61 16.07 4.47 7.24
C THR A 61 17.00 5.12 8.27
N HIS A 62 18.07 5.78 7.81
CA HIS A 62 19.01 6.52 8.66
C HIS A 62 18.57 7.97 8.97
N HIS A 63 17.47 8.45 8.37
CA HIS A 63 17.01 9.81 8.60
C HIS A 63 16.60 10.01 10.09
N PRO A 64 16.93 11.14 10.74
CA PRO A 64 16.68 11.37 12.17
C PRO A 64 15.22 11.17 12.63
N PHE A 65 14.26 11.38 11.73
CA PHE A 65 12.84 11.11 11.99
C PHE A 65 12.59 9.65 12.43
N PHE A 66 13.37 8.70 11.92
CA PHE A 66 13.28 7.29 12.28
C PHE A 66 14.34 6.86 13.31
N GLY A 67 15.04 7.78 13.95
CA GLY A 67 16.13 7.46 14.88
C GLY A 67 15.72 6.62 16.09
N SER A 68 14.42 6.54 16.41
CA SER A 68 13.88 5.67 17.46
C SER A 68 13.50 4.27 16.99
N ILE A 69 13.63 3.95 15.69
CA ILE A 69 13.21 2.67 15.12
C ILE A 69 14.40 1.71 15.07
N ASP A 70 14.24 0.55 15.70
CA ASP A 70 15.09 -0.61 15.45
C ASP A 70 14.52 -1.38 14.25
N TRP A 71 15.17 -1.23 13.09
CA TRP A 71 14.70 -1.82 11.84
C TRP A 71 14.72 -3.35 11.84
N GLN A 72 15.64 -3.98 12.58
CA GLN A 72 15.71 -5.44 12.67
C GLN A 72 14.55 -5.98 13.50
N ARG A 73 14.26 -5.34 14.64
CA ARG A 73 13.11 -5.68 15.47
C ARG A 73 11.79 -5.41 14.76
N LEU A 74 11.70 -4.32 13.99
CA LEU A 74 10.53 -4.02 13.17
C LEU A 74 10.29 -5.12 12.13
N TYR A 75 11.34 -5.54 11.42
CA TYR A 75 11.28 -6.62 10.43
C TYR A 75 10.82 -7.95 11.05
N ASN A 76 11.34 -8.27 12.24
CA ASN A 76 10.95 -9.45 13.01
C ASN A 76 9.56 -9.34 13.68
N LYS A 77 8.85 -8.22 13.52
CA LYS A 77 7.55 -7.93 14.17
C LYS A 77 7.62 -7.92 15.71
N GLU A 78 8.77 -7.56 16.27
CA GLU A 78 9.02 -7.49 17.71
C GLU A 78 8.72 -6.10 18.33
N ILE A 79 8.30 -5.14 17.50
CA ILE A 79 7.84 -3.82 17.95
C ILE A 79 6.32 -3.86 18.06
N GLU A 80 5.81 -3.54 19.24
CA GLU A 80 4.36 -3.48 19.47
C GLU A 80 3.73 -2.37 18.60
N PRO A 81 2.72 -2.68 17.77
CA PRO A 81 2.03 -1.68 16.99
C PRO A 81 1.32 -0.66 17.90
N PRO A 82 1.36 0.65 17.57
CA PRO A 82 0.69 1.68 18.37
C PRO A 82 -0.84 1.60 18.32
N PHE A 83 -1.40 0.83 17.37
CA PHE A 83 -2.82 0.58 17.23
C PHE A 83 -3.03 -0.92 16.98
N LYS A 84 -3.85 -1.54 17.83
CA LYS A 84 -4.35 -2.91 17.67
C LYS A 84 -5.85 -2.84 17.36
N PRO A 85 -6.29 -3.24 16.14
CA PRO A 85 -7.70 -3.27 15.80
C PRO A 85 -8.47 -4.16 16.79
N LEU A 86 -9.66 -3.72 17.20
CA LEU A 86 -10.56 -4.49 18.05
C LEU A 86 -11.52 -5.26 17.15
N VAL A 87 -11.15 -6.48 16.80
CA VAL A 87 -11.99 -7.41 16.04
C VAL A 87 -12.56 -8.46 16.98
N THR A 88 -13.81 -8.84 16.76
CA THR A 88 -14.56 -9.76 17.63
C THR A 88 -14.58 -11.20 17.13
N SER A 89 -14.29 -11.43 15.85
CA SER A 89 -14.23 -12.75 15.22
C SER A 89 -13.42 -12.73 13.91
N ASP A 90 -13.12 -13.91 13.39
CA ASP A 90 -12.45 -14.10 12.08
C ASP A 90 -13.26 -13.57 10.89
N THR A 91 -14.55 -13.27 11.09
CA THR A 91 -15.48 -12.75 10.08
C THR A 91 -15.88 -11.30 10.33
N ASP A 92 -15.26 -10.62 11.30
CA ASP A 92 -15.55 -9.24 11.63
C ASP A 92 -15.11 -8.30 10.50
N THR A 93 -16.05 -7.51 9.98
CA THR A 93 -15.82 -6.54 8.90
C THR A 93 -16.01 -5.09 9.34
N SER A 94 -15.98 -4.81 10.65
CA SER A 94 -16.24 -3.47 11.23
C SER A 94 -15.27 -2.37 10.80
N TYR A 95 -14.07 -2.72 10.36
CA TYR A 95 -13.09 -1.77 9.80
C TYR A 95 -13.20 -1.60 8.27
N PHE A 96 -14.19 -2.21 7.63
CA PHE A 96 -14.52 -2.02 6.21
C PHE A 96 -15.73 -1.10 6.05
N ASP A 97 -15.77 -0.34 4.96
CA ASP A 97 -16.91 0.53 4.66
C ASP A 97 -18.17 -0.30 4.37
N THR A 98 -19.29 0.07 5.01
CA THR A 98 -20.59 -0.59 4.84
C THR A 98 -21.11 -0.56 3.42
N THR A 99 -20.66 0.38 2.59
CA THR A 99 -20.97 0.45 1.16
C THR A 99 -20.60 -0.86 0.46
N PHE A 100 -19.50 -1.51 0.86
CA PHE A 100 -19.05 -2.77 0.28
C PHE A 100 -19.58 -3.98 1.04
N THR A 101 -19.57 -3.96 2.38
CA THR A 101 -19.97 -5.13 3.18
C THR A 101 -21.48 -5.41 3.14
N SER A 102 -22.27 -4.43 2.68
CA SER A 102 -23.71 -4.60 2.44
C SER A 102 -24.03 -5.17 1.05
N GLU A 103 -23.05 -5.28 0.16
CA GLU A 103 -23.26 -5.87 -1.18
C GLU A 103 -23.37 -7.41 -1.10
N PRO A 104 -24.09 -8.04 -2.04
CA PRO A 104 -24.18 -9.50 -2.08
C PRO A 104 -22.83 -10.14 -2.44
N VAL A 105 -22.44 -11.19 -1.72
CA VAL A 105 -21.23 -11.96 -1.98
C VAL A 105 -21.46 -12.92 -3.16
N GLN A 106 -21.47 -12.37 -4.36
CA GLN A 106 -21.64 -13.13 -5.60
C GLN A 106 -20.69 -12.61 -6.69
N LEU A 107 -20.17 -13.51 -7.51
CA LEU A 107 -19.39 -13.13 -8.69
C LEU A 107 -20.34 -12.52 -9.72
N THR A 108 -20.16 -11.24 -10.02
CA THR A 108 -20.89 -10.58 -11.11
C THR A 108 -20.46 -11.20 -12.44
N PRO A 109 -21.36 -11.86 -13.19
CA PRO A 109 -21.01 -12.38 -14.50
C PRO A 109 -20.64 -11.22 -15.43
N PRO A 110 -19.71 -11.42 -16.37
CA PRO A 110 -19.42 -10.41 -17.37
C PRO A 110 -20.69 -10.05 -18.16
N PRO A 111 -20.81 -8.81 -18.68
CA PRO A 111 -21.96 -8.43 -19.49
C PRO A 111 -22.16 -9.41 -20.64
N VAL A 112 -23.41 -9.82 -20.84
CA VAL A 112 -23.81 -10.75 -21.89
C VAL A 112 -23.40 -10.17 -23.25
N ARG A 113 -22.26 -10.62 -23.79
CA ARG A 113 -22.07 -10.62 -25.24
C ARG A 113 -23.17 -11.50 -25.83
N ALA A 114 -23.72 -11.14 -26.98
CA ALA A 114 -24.66 -11.98 -27.69
C ALA A 114 -23.95 -13.28 -28.11
N GLY A 115 -24.06 -14.33 -27.29
CA GLY A 115 -23.46 -15.65 -27.50
C GLY A 115 -23.12 -16.33 -26.17
N PRO A 116 -22.99 -17.67 -26.15
CA PRO A 116 -22.33 -18.35 -25.04
C PRO A 116 -20.94 -17.74 -24.82
N LEU A 117 -20.51 -17.57 -23.57
CA LEU A 117 -19.09 -17.65 -23.30
C LEU A 117 -18.76 -19.12 -23.43
N ASP A 118 -18.13 -19.50 -24.53
CA ASP A 118 -17.59 -20.85 -24.66
C ASP A 118 -16.64 -21.07 -23.47
N THR A 119 -16.74 -22.24 -22.83
CA THR A 119 -15.63 -22.74 -22.01
C THR A 119 -14.34 -22.50 -22.78
N VAL A 120 -13.31 -21.96 -22.13
CA VAL A 120 -12.03 -21.39 -22.63
C VAL A 120 -11.26 -22.27 -23.65
N ALA A 121 -11.91 -22.68 -24.73
CA ALA A 121 -11.43 -23.68 -25.67
C ALA A 121 -11.37 -23.14 -27.11
N GLU A 122 -11.95 -21.97 -27.40
CA GLU A 122 -12.10 -21.56 -28.81
C GLU A 122 -11.63 -20.11 -29.13
N GLU A 123 -11.12 -19.35 -28.16
CA GLU A 123 -10.28 -18.14 -28.38
C GLU A 123 -8.79 -18.41 -27.98
N GLU A 124 -8.31 -19.61 -28.30
CA GLU A 124 -7.35 -20.40 -27.50
C GLU A 124 -5.83 -20.15 -27.72
N GLU A 125 -5.38 -19.30 -28.65
CA GLU A 125 -3.92 -19.15 -28.89
C GLU A 125 -3.30 -17.85 -28.35
N MET A 126 -3.99 -16.71 -28.47
CA MET A 126 -3.44 -15.42 -28.05
C MET A 126 -3.81 -15.04 -26.61
N ILE A 127 -4.99 -15.44 -26.12
CA ILE A 127 -5.44 -15.15 -24.74
C ILE A 127 -4.89 -16.18 -23.75
N GLN A 128 -4.85 -17.47 -24.13
CA GLN A 128 -4.28 -18.54 -23.31
C GLN A 128 -2.81 -18.28 -22.97
N GLN A 129 -2.03 -17.74 -23.93
CA GLN A 129 -0.63 -17.36 -23.70
C GLN A 129 -0.47 -16.29 -22.62
N ASN A 130 -1.39 -15.33 -22.54
CA ASN A 130 -1.33 -14.21 -21.58
C ASN A 130 -1.50 -14.65 -20.12
N PHE A 131 -2.13 -15.81 -19.87
CA PHE A 131 -2.43 -16.28 -18.51
C PHE A 131 -1.72 -17.59 -18.12
N THR A 132 -0.76 -18.06 -18.92
CA THR A 132 0.00 -19.30 -18.69
C THR A 132 0.68 -19.40 -17.32
N HIS A 133 0.94 -18.26 -16.66
CA HIS A 133 1.58 -18.19 -15.34
C HIS A 133 0.62 -17.84 -14.18
N PHE A 134 -0.70 -17.88 -14.39
CA PHE A 134 -1.69 -17.48 -13.38
C PHE A 134 -2.20 -18.63 -12.48
N SER A 135 -1.62 -19.82 -12.61
CA SER A 135 -1.98 -21.01 -11.81
C SER A 135 -1.09 -21.22 -10.58
N TYR A 136 -0.51 -20.16 -10.03
CA TYR A 136 0.40 -20.23 -8.89
C TYR A 136 -0.27 -20.87 -7.66
N LYS A 137 0.45 -21.79 -7.01
CA LYS A 137 0.11 -22.33 -5.69
C LYS A 137 1.33 -22.18 -4.79
N HIS A 138 1.14 -21.61 -3.61
CA HIS A 138 2.22 -21.50 -2.65
C HIS A 138 2.49 -22.86 -2.00
N GLU A 139 3.67 -23.43 -2.22
CA GLU A 139 4.13 -24.59 -1.45
C GLU A 139 4.59 -24.11 -0.07
N ALA A 140 3.68 -24.05 0.89
CA ALA A 140 4.03 -23.71 2.26
C ALA A 140 4.94 -24.79 2.86
N SER A 141 6.15 -24.40 3.29
CA SER A 141 6.98 -25.25 4.15
C SER A 141 6.30 -25.40 5.52
N PRO A 142 6.19 -26.61 6.11
CA PRO A 142 5.45 -26.86 7.37
C PRO A 142 5.86 -25.98 8.57
N ARG A 143 7.03 -25.34 8.51
CA ARG A 143 7.58 -24.56 9.64
C ARG A 143 6.90 -23.20 9.86
N GLN A 144 6.19 -22.64 8.88
CA GLN A 144 5.56 -21.32 9.03
C GLN A 144 4.13 -21.37 9.56
N HIS A 145 3.46 -22.53 9.48
CA HIS A 145 2.08 -22.66 9.98
C HIS A 145 2.04 -22.71 11.51
N GLN A 146 3.05 -23.30 12.15
CA GLN A 146 3.08 -23.47 13.60
C GLN A 146 3.37 -22.17 14.36
N GLN A 147 4.23 -21.30 13.81
CA GLN A 147 4.50 -19.97 14.39
C GLN A 147 3.33 -18.99 14.21
N ALA A 148 2.51 -19.13 13.15
CA ALA A 148 1.36 -18.26 12.94
C ALA A 148 0.21 -18.55 13.93
N VAL A 149 0.04 -19.81 14.33
CA VAL A 149 -0.98 -20.23 15.29
C VAL A 149 -0.54 -19.94 16.74
N GLU A 150 0.74 -20.16 17.09
CA GLU A 150 1.27 -19.85 18.43
C GLU A 150 1.36 -18.35 18.74
N MET A 151 1.35 -17.46 17.73
CA MET A 151 1.31 -16.00 17.94
C MET A 151 -0.11 -15.44 18.03
N MET A 152 -1.13 -16.28 17.89
CA MET A 152 -2.55 -15.92 18.03
C MET A 152 -3.19 -16.47 19.32
N GLU A 153 -2.45 -17.25 20.12
CA GLU A 153 -2.81 -17.63 21.50
C GLU A 153 -2.04 -16.78 22.52
#